data_AF-V5FRG5-F1
#
_entry.id   AF-V5FRG5-F1
#
_cell.length_a   1.000
_cell.length_b   1.000
_cell.length_c   1.000
_cell.angle_alpha   90.00
_cell.angle_beta   90.00
_cell.angle_gamma   90.00
#
_symmetry.space_group_name_H-M   'P 1'
#
loop_
_entity.id
_entity.type
_entity.pdbx_description
1 polymer ?
#
loop_
_entity_poly.entity_id
_entity_poly.type
_entity_poly.pdbx_seq_one_letter_code
_entity_poly.pdbx_strand_id
1 'polypeptide(L)'
;TEFLQKWFYVLPEVAYDNIHAAYVYNCNSWVREYTKFHDRILAPLKGNRKLIFIDMPNKLNDYIDPEQQKLPGATLSLDEDLKVFSNALKLSHKDTKVAIKVG
;
A
#
# COMPACT_ATOMS: atom_id res chain seq x y z
N THR A 1 19.73 1.12 -2.75
CA THR A 1 19.49 2.58 -2.90
C THR A 1 19.53 3.03 -4.34
N GLU A 2 20.55 2.68 -5.13
CA GLU A 2 20.68 3.14 -6.52
C GLU A 2 19.46 2.83 -7.41
N PHE A 3 18.90 1.62 -7.32
CA PHE A 3 17.70 1.27 -8.07
C PHE A 3 16.47 2.12 -7.71
N LEU A 4 16.28 2.47 -6.43
CA LEU A 4 15.15 3.30 -6.00
C LEU A 4 15.24 4.71 -6.59
N GLN A 5 16.42 5.32 -6.58
CA GLN A 5 16.62 6.65 -7.14
C GLN A 5 16.37 6.68 -8.65
N LYS A 6 16.80 5.63 -9.38
CA LYS A 6 16.60 5.55 -10.83
C LYS A 6 15.12 5.68 -11.24
N TRP A 7 14.19 5.16 -10.44
CA TRP A 7 12.75 5.27 -10.72
C TRP A 7 12.20 6.70 -10.71
N PHE A 8 12.91 7.68 -10.13
CA PHE A 8 12.51 9.09 -10.18
C PHE A 8 13.00 9.82 -11.44
N TYR A 9 13.84 9.18 -12.26
CA TYR A 9 14.46 9.79 -13.43
C TYR A 9 14.32 8.94 -14.71
N VAL A 10 13.71 7.76 -14.62
CA VAL A 10 13.63 6.82 -15.74
C VAL A 10 12.57 7.21 -16.77
N LEU A 11 11.46 7.79 -16.33
CA LEU A 11 10.40 8.28 -17.20
C LEU A 11 10.57 9.78 -17.52
N PRO A 12 10.06 10.27 -18.66
CA PRO A 12 9.93 11.70 -18.93
C PRO A 12 9.09 12.40 -17.84
N GLU A 13 9.38 13.67 -17.55
CA GLU A 13 8.68 14.46 -16.53
C GLU A 13 7.15 14.43 -16.69
N VAL A 14 6.67 14.62 -17.93
CA VAL A 14 5.26 14.56 -18.29
C VAL A 14 4.56 13.25 -17.89
N ALA A 15 5.29 12.14 -17.83
CA ALA A 15 4.74 10.86 -17.40
C ALA A 15 4.40 10.87 -15.90
N TYR A 16 5.24 11.47 -15.06
CA TYR A 16 4.97 11.62 -13.63
C TYR A 16 3.86 12.64 -13.37
N ASP A 17 3.83 13.74 -14.13
CA ASP A 17 2.79 14.76 -14.01
C ASP A 17 1.40 14.20 -14.33
N ASN A 18 1.33 13.36 -15.37
CA ASN A 18 0.09 12.71 -15.83
C ASN A 18 -0.39 11.58 -14.91
N ILE A 19 0.35 11.19 -13.87
CA ILE A 19 -0.18 10.28 -12.86
C ILE A 19 -1.35 10.99 -12.17
N HIS A 20 -2.57 10.51 -12.38
CA HIS A 20 -3.75 11.07 -11.73
C HIS A 20 -3.86 10.58 -10.28
N ALA A 21 -3.69 9.28 -10.08
CA ALA A 21 -3.76 8.62 -8.78
C ALA A 21 -2.87 7.37 -8.78
N ALA A 22 -2.36 7.00 -7.60
CA ALA A 22 -1.65 5.75 -7.35
C ALA A 22 -2.26 5.08 -6.11
N TYR A 23 -2.90 3.94 -6.33
CA TYR A 23 -3.56 3.16 -5.30
C TYR A 23 -2.56 2.17 -4.68
N VAL A 24 -2.26 2.34 -3.39
CA VAL A 24 -1.35 1.49 -2.63
C VAL A 24 -2.18 0.52 -1.79
N TYR A 25 -2.27 -0.72 -2.26
CA TYR A 25 -3.01 -1.80 -1.60
C TYR A 25 -2.06 -2.69 -0.79
N ASN A 26 -2.53 -3.18 0.37
CA ASN A 26 -1.81 -4.10 1.26
C ASN A 26 -0.42 -3.60 1.69
N CYS A 27 -0.31 -2.29 1.98
CA CYS A 27 0.91 -1.72 2.55
C CYS A 27 1.16 -2.33 3.95
N ASN A 28 2.37 -2.81 4.19
CA ASN A 28 2.71 -3.52 5.42
C ASN A 28 3.79 -2.80 6.24
N SER A 29 4.03 -3.30 7.47
CA SER A 29 5.00 -2.69 8.38
C SER A 29 6.42 -2.65 7.82
N TRP A 30 6.82 -3.64 7.01
CA TRP A 30 8.15 -3.62 6.40
C TRP A 30 8.27 -2.49 5.37
N VAL A 31 7.26 -2.30 4.51
CA VAL A 31 7.23 -1.18 3.55
C VAL A 31 7.24 0.16 4.30
N ARG A 32 6.53 0.27 5.43
CA ARG A 32 6.57 1.47 6.27
C ARG A 32 7.96 1.76 6.84
N GLU A 33 8.69 0.75 7.30
CA GLU A 33 10.06 0.97 7.78
C GLU A 33 11.03 1.24 6.62
N TYR A 34 10.81 0.62 5.45
CA TYR A 34 11.54 0.91 4.22
C TYR A 34 11.39 2.38 3.80
N THR A 35 10.18 2.93 3.87
CA THR A 35 9.95 4.34 3.51
C THR A 35 10.63 5.30 4.46
N LYS A 36 10.66 5.01 5.77
CA LYS A 36 11.43 5.79 6.75
C LYS A 36 12.93 5.70 6.51
N PHE A 37 13.44 4.50 6.24
CA PHE A 37 14.86 4.29 5.98
C PHE A 37 15.33 5.07 4.76
N HIS A 38 14.46 5.22 3.76
CA HIS A 38 14.71 5.98 2.53
C HIS A 38 14.02 7.35 2.50
N ASP A 39 13.77 7.98 3.67
CA ASP A 39 13.01 9.25 3.79
C ASP A 39 13.56 10.35 2.87
N ARG A 40 14.88 10.48 2.73
CA ARG A 40 15.49 11.48 1.84
C ARG A 40 15.10 11.30 0.37
N ILE A 41 15.03 10.06 -0.11
CA ILE A 41 14.69 9.77 -1.52
C ILE A 41 13.19 9.90 -1.74
N LEU A 42 12.39 9.49 -0.74
CA LEU A 42 10.94 9.48 -0.81
C LEU A 42 10.29 10.76 -0.31
N ALA A 43 11.07 11.75 0.12
CA ALA A 43 10.58 13.05 0.61
C ALA A 43 9.57 13.72 -0.33
N PRO A 44 9.74 13.71 -1.68
CA PRO A 44 8.76 14.29 -2.59
C PRO A 44 7.38 13.62 -2.57
N LEU A 45 7.30 12.37 -2.08
CA LEU A 45 6.04 11.62 -1.98
C LEU A 45 5.28 11.92 -0.68
N LYS A 46 5.92 12.55 0.30
CA LYS A 46 5.33 12.80 1.62
C LYS A 46 4.19 13.80 1.51
N GLY A 47 2.98 13.36 1.88
CA GLY A 47 1.76 14.17 1.80
C GLY A 47 1.22 14.36 0.38
N ASN A 48 1.73 13.62 -0.61
CA ASN A 48 1.22 13.67 -1.97
C ASN A 48 -0.20 13.10 -2.04
N ARG A 49 -1.17 13.95 -2.41
CA ARG A 49 -2.60 13.60 -2.48
C ARG A 49 -2.95 12.56 -3.54
N LYS A 50 -2.05 12.34 -4.52
CA LYS A 50 -2.20 11.29 -5.54
C LYS A 50 -1.94 9.89 -4.97
N LEU A 51 -1.28 9.77 -3.82
CA LEU A 51 -1.04 8.49 -3.14
C LEU A 51 -2.24 8.14 -2.25
N ILE A 52 -2.99 7.12 -2.65
CA ILE A 52 -4.21 6.69 -1.97
C ILE A 52 -3.97 5.30 -1.40
N PHE A 53 -4.00 5.18 -0.07
CA PHE A 53 -3.84 3.89 0.60
C PHE A 53 -5.20 3.19 0.70
N ILE A 54 -5.24 1.93 0.27
CA ILE A 54 -6.45 1.12 0.20
C ILE A 54 -6.42 0.08 1.31
N ASP A 55 -7.33 0.23 2.27
CA ASP A 55 -7.39 -0.61 3.48
C ASP A 55 -7.99 -2.00 3.25
N MET A 56 -8.96 -2.09 2.32
CA MET A 56 -9.65 -3.34 1.95
C MET A 56 -9.84 -3.39 0.44
N PRO A 57 -9.78 -4.56 -0.22
CA PRO A 57 -9.81 -4.60 -1.68
C PRO A 57 -11.12 -4.02 -2.24
N ASN A 58 -12.25 -4.23 -1.55
CA ASN A 58 -13.54 -3.63 -1.93
C ASN A 58 -13.55 -2.09 -1.93
N LYS A 59 -12.63 -1.42 -1.21
CA LYS A 59 -12.49 0.05 -1.28
C LYS A 59 -11.94 0.53 -2.60
N LEU A 60 -11.34 -0.36 -3.40
CA LEU A 60 -10.93 -0.02 -4.76
C LEU A 60 -12.15 0.24 -5.67
N ASN A 61 -13.33 -0.30 -5.33
CA ASN A 61 -14.59 -0.06 -6.06
C ASN A 61 -15.02 1.42 -6.05
N ASP A 62 -14.57 2.19 -5.05
CA ASP A 62 -14.86 3.62 -4.96
C ASP A 62 -14.09 4.43 -6.03
N TYR A 63 -13.10 3.82 -6.69
CA TYR A 63 -12.17 4.48 -7.62
C TYR A 63 -12.08 3.81 -8.99
N ILE A 64 -12.33 2.51 -9.06
CA ILE A 64 -12.20 1.69 -10.27
C ILE A 64 -13.42 0.79 -10.36
N ASP A 65 -14.09 0.80 -11.52
CA ASP A 65 -15.18 -0.11 -11.84
C ASP A 65 -14.79 -1.57 -11.50
N PRO A 66 -15.61 -2.32 -10.73
CA PRO A 66 -15.30 -3.70 -10.35
C PRO A 66 -14.89 -4.60 -11.53
N GLU A 67 -15.47 -4.42 -12.72
CA GLU A 67 -15.14 -5.24 -13.90
C GLU A 67 -13.74 -4.90 -14.48
N GLN A 68 -13.26 -3.69 -14.22
CA GLN A 68 -11.95 -3.19 -14.64
C GLN A 68 -10.84 -3.49 -13.64
N GLN A 69 -11.17 -3.96 -12.43
CA GLN A 69 -10.16 -4.33 -11.45
C GLN A 69 -9.43 -5.61 -11.88
N LYS A 70 -8.09 -5.59 -11.77
CA LYS A 70 -7.20 -6.69 -12.15
C LYS A 70 -6.20 -7.02 -11.04
N LEU A 71 -6.65 -7.03 -9.79
CA LEU A 71 -5.84 -7.55 -8.69
C LEU A 71 -5.53 -9.04 -8.96
N PRO A 72 -4.32 -9.53 -8.64
CA PRO A 72 -3.99 -10.94 -8.83
C PRO A 72 -4.95 -11.86 -8.07
N GLY A 73 -5.31 -13.01 -8.64
CA GLY A 73 -6.21 -13.98 -7.96
C GLY A 73 -5.69 -14.41 -6.58
N ALA A 74 -4.37 -14.60 -6.44
CA ALA A 74 -3.73 -14.91 -5.16
C ALA A 74 -3.81 -13.78 -4.12
N THR A 75 -4.11 -12.55 -4.55
CA THR A 75 -4.40 -11.42 -3.64
C THR A 75 -5.86 -11.44 -3.19
N LEU A 76 -6.78 -11.73 -4.11
CA LEU A 76 -8.21 -11.81 -3.80
C LEU A 76 -8.52 -12.98 -2.85
N SER A 77 -7.85 -14.11 -3.03
CA SER A 77 -8.02 -15.30 -2.18
C SER A 77 -7.60 -15.08 -0.72
N LEU A 78 -6.84 -14.02 -0.40
CA LEU A 78 -6.44 -13.72 0.98
C LEU A 78 -7.59 -13.21 1.85
N ASP A 79 -8.69 -12.75 1.25
CA ASP A 79 -9.86 -12.26 1.98
C ASP A 79 -11.03 -13.26 1.97
N GLU A 80 -10.84 -14.47 1.43
CA GLU A 80 -11.82 -15.56 1.44
C GLU A 80 -11.80 -16.33 2.77
N ASP A 81 -12.97 -16.70 3.27
CA ASP A 81 -13.20 -17.59 4.44
C ASP A 81 -12.39 -17.28 5.72
N LEU A 82 -12.10 -16.01 5.96
CA LEU A 82 -11.29 -15.59 7.10
C LEU A 82 -12.01 -15.72 8.45
N LYS A 83 -11.37 -16.40 9.39
CA LYS A 83 -11.66 -16.27 10.82
C LYS A 83 -10.94 -15.05 11.39
N VAL A 84 -11.71 -14.08 11.91
CA VAL A 84 -11.17 -12.82 12.42
C VAL A 84 -11.20 -12.77 13.95
N PHE A 85 -10.03 -12.59 14.55
CA PHE A 85 -9.84 -12.30 15.97
C PHE A 85 -9.53 -10.82 16.13
N SER A 86 -10.51 -10.05 16.60
CA SER A 86 -10.36 -8.61 16.82
C SER A 86 -9.69 -8.32 18.17
N ASN A 87 -9.14 -7.11 18.29
CA ASN A 87 -8.58 -6.59 19.55
C ASN A 87 -7.39 -7.37 20.13
N ALA A 88 -6.66 -8.13 19.31
CA ALA A 88 -5.42 -8.77 19.73
C ALA A 88 -4.30 -7.73 20.00
N LEU A 89 -3.29 -8.12 20.76
CA LEU A 89 -2.15 -7.27 21.09
C LEU A 89 -0.87 -7.81 20.46
N LYS A 90 -0.26 -7.06 19.55
CA LYS A 90 1.07 -7.35 19.02
C LYS A 90 2.11 -6.80 19.99
N LEU A 91 2.80 -7.71 20.68
CA LEU A 91 3.85 -7.38 21.64
C LEU A 91 5.12 -6.93 20.91
N SER A 92 5.64 -5.77 21.29
CA SER A 92 6.92 -5.24 20.81
C SER A 92 7.45 -4.18 21.79
N HIS A 93 8.44 -3.36 21.42
CA HIS A 93 8.83 -2.21 22.25
C HIS A 93 7.65 -1.24 22.52
N LYS A 94 6.66 -1.21 21.63
CA LYS A 94 5.38 -0.52 21.86
C LYS A 94 4.24 -1.43 21.47
N ASP A 95 3.45 -1.84 22.45
CA ASP A 95 2.28 -2.68 22.20
C ASP A 95 1.30 -1.98 21.26
N THR A 96 0.83 -2.73 20.27
CA THR A 96 -0.07 -2.24 19.24
C THR A 96 -1.27 -3.17 19.13
N LYS A 97 -2.46 -2.59 19.19
CA LYS A 97 -3.71 -3.31 18.97
C LYS A 97 -3.85 -3.70 17.50
N VAL A 98 -4.12 -4.97 17.22
CA VAL A 98 -4.21 -5.54 15.87
C VAL A 98 -5.43 -6.46 15.73
N ALA A 99 -5.81 -6.75 14.49
CA ALA A 99 -6.68 -7.88 14.17
C ALA A 99 -5.82 -9.03 13.63
N ILE A 100 -6.13 -10.25 14.04
CA ILE A 100 -5.50 -11.47 13.50
C ILE A 100 -6.55 -12.14 12.61
N LYS A 101 -6.25 -12.24 11.31
CA LYS A 101 -7.06 -12.95 10.33
C LYS A 101 -6.39 -14.30 10.05
N VAL A 102 -7.15 -15.38 10.11
CA VAL A 102 -6.70 -16.74 9.78
C VAL A 102 -7.59 -17.24 8.64
N GLY A 103 -7.00 -17.42 7.46
CA GLY A 103 -7.63 -18.10 6.31
C GLY A 103 -7.19 -19.55 6.20
#